data_AF-A0A9C7RIK8-F1
#
_entry.id   AF-A0A9C7RIK8-F1
#
_cell.length_a   1.000
_cell.length_b   1.000
_cell.length_c   1.000
_cell.angle_alpha   90.00
_cell.angle_beta   90.00
_cell.angle_gamma   90.00
#
_symmetry.space_group_name_H-M   'P 1'
#
loop_
_entity.id
_entity.type
_entity.pdbx_description
1 polymer ?
#
loop_
_entity_poly.entity_id
_entity_poly.type
_entity_poly.pdbx_seq_one_letter_code
_entity_poly.pdbx_strand_id
1 'polypeptide(L)'
;MAKMPNQMAQLTVAKYRCSRCWSSLVKEYAVNSDGEIETAPNGEALAVVKCRSCDADHGFVTQHFIERERVRDFGDYFEVKRDLIKSGVIQKEMQACQLKT
;
A
#
# COMPACT_ATOMS: atom_id res chain seq x y z
N MET A 1 15.96 -27.31 10.95
CA MET A 1 15.86 -26.57 9.68
C MET A 1 14.48 -25.93 9.61
N ALA A 2 14.39 -24.61 9.68
CA ALA A 2 13.12 -23.89 9.57
C ALA A 2 12.53 -24.11 8.16
N LYS A 3 11.24 -24.43 8.05
CA LYS A 3 10.55 -24.51 6.75
C LYS A 3 10.56 -23.13 6.11
N MET A 4 11.06 -23.05 4.88
CA MET A 4 11.04 -21.82 4.08
C MET A 4 9.62 -21.25 3.94
N PRO A 5 9.48 -19.91 3.82
CA PRO A 5 8.18 -19.26 3.72
C PRO A 5 7.36 -19.80 2.57
N ASN A 6 6.10 -20.08 2.89
CA ASN A 6 5.06 -20.36 1.91
C ASN A 6 4.94 -19.16 0.94
N GLN A 7 5.34 -19.31 -0.33
CA GLN A 7 5.22 -18.27 -1.39
C GLN A 7 3.82 -17.64 -1.42
N MET A 8 2.78 -18.41 -1.08
CA MET A 8 1.40 -17.95 -0.93
C MET A 8 1.24 -16.77 0.05
N ALA A 9 2.02 -16.74 1.13
CA ALA A 9 1.94 -15.65 2.12
C ALA A 9 2.43 -14.33 1.54
N GLN A 10 3.49 -14.37 0.72
CA GLN A 10 4.06 -13.19 0.09
C GLN A 10 3.13 -12.65 -1.02
N LEU A 11 2.53 -13.55 -1.80
CA LEU A 11 1.49 -13.22 -2.79
C LEU A 11 0.23 -12.63 -2.14
N THR A 12 -0.13 -13.11 -0.95
CA THR A 12 -1.27 -12.58 -0.20
C THR A 12 -1.01 -11.16 0.27
N VAL A 13 0.16 -10.89 0.89
CA VAL A 13 0.54 -9.54 1.35
C VAL A 13 0.58 -8.52 0.20
N ALA A 14 0.98 -8.96 -1.00
CA ALA A 14 1.01 -8.11 -2.19
C ALA A 14 -0.38 -7.58 -2.62
N LYS A 15 -1.48 -8.18 -2.17
CA LYS A 15 -2.86 -7.70 -2.44
C LYS A 15 -3.29 -6.55 -1.53
N TYR A 16 -2.52 -6.26 -0.49
CA TYR A 16 -2.84 -5.26 0.51
C TYR A 16 -1.87 -4.08 0.48
N ARG A 17 -2.31 -2.96 1.04
CA ARG A 17 -1.60 -1.69 1.14
C ARG A 17 -1.85 -1.08 2.50
N CYS A 18 -0.98 -0.17 2.92
CA CYS A 18 -1.15 0.56 4.16
C CYS A 18 -2.44 1.41 4.13
N SER A 19 -3.27 1.31 5.16
CA SER A 19 -4.49 2.13 5.32
C SER A 19 -4.21 3.63 5.38
N ARG A 20 -3.02 4.03 5.86
CA ARG A 20 -2.64 5.43 6.10
C ARG A 20 -2.02 6.12 4.89
N CYS A 21 -1.05 5.48 4.24
CA CYS A 21 -0.27 6.07 3.15
C CYS A 21 -0.43 5.36 1.79
N TRP A 22 -1.20 4.27 1.77
CA TRP A 22 -1.52 3.48 0.57
C TRP A 22 -0.31 2.83 -0.13
N SER A 23 0.86 2.86 0.51
CA SER A 23 2.08 2.23 0.02
C SER A 23 2.04 0.71 0.19
N SER A 24 2.94 0.02 -0.50
CA SER A 24 3.07 -1.44 -0.46
C SER A 24 3.44 -1.94 0.93
N LEU A 25 2.87 -3.09 1.29
CA LEU A 25 3.25 -3.82 2.49
C LEU A 25 4.37 -4.81 2.16
N VAL A 26 5.24 -5.05 3.12
CA VAL A 26 6.28 -6.07 3.06
C VAL A 26 6.09 -7.06 4.19
N LYS A 27 6.43 -8.32 3.92
CA LYS A 27 6.50 -9.38 4.93
C LYS A 27 7.95 -9.51 5.35
N GLU A 28 8.21 -9.36 6.63
CA GLU A 28 9.52 -9.54 7.25
C GLU A 28 9.42 -10.61 8.33
N TYR A 29 10.57 -11.11 8.77
CA TYR A 29 10.64 -12.03 9.90
C TYR A 29 10.91 -11.25 11.18
N ALA A 30 10.24 -11.62 12.26
CA ALA A 30 10.61 -11.11 13.58
C ALA A 30 12.02 -11.60 13.90
N VAL A 31 12.88 -10.68 14.33
CA VAL A 31 14.26 -10.95 14.72
C VAL A 31 14.42 -10.55 16.18
N ASN A 32 15.02 -11.44 16.97
CA ASN A 32 15.31 -11.17 18.37
C ASN A 32 16.53 -10.23 18.51
N SER A 33 16.87 -9.88 19.76
CA SER A 33 18.01 -9.01 20.10
C SER A 33 19.37 -9.53 19.59
N ASP A 34 19.48 -10.83 19.34
CA ASP A 34 20.71 -11.50 18.87
C ASP A 34 20.77 -11.58 17.33
N GLY A 35 19.75 -11.06 16.64
CA GLY A 35 19.66 -11.07 15.18
C GLY A 35 19.18 -12.41 14.60
N GLU A 36 18.64 -13.30 15.42
CA GLU A 36 18.06 -14.57 14.98
C GLU A 36 16.55 -14.46 14.73
N ILE A 37 16.06 -15.19 13.71
CA ILE A 37 14.64 -15.23 13.39
C ILE A 37 13.86 -15.89 14.53
N GLU A 38 12.89 -15.17 15.08
CA GLU A 38 12.01 -15.71 16.11
C GLU A 38 11.10 -16.79 15.53
N THR A 39 10.91 -17.86 16.31
CA THR A 39 10.03 -18.97 15.95
C THR A 39 8.93 -19.14 16.98
N ALA A 40 7.72 -19.40 16.52
CA ALA A 40 6.60 -19.79 17.36
C ALA A 40 6.87 -21.14 18.05
N PRO A 41 6.11 -21.51 19.12
CA PRO A 41 6.32 -22.77 19.85
C PRO A 41 6.20 -24.05 18.99
N ASN A 42 5.56 -23.95 17.82
CA ASN A 42 5.43 -25.02 16.84
C ASN A 42 6.64 -25.13 15.89
N GLY A 43 7.66 -24.28 16.05
CA GLY A 43 8.86 -24.24 15.20
C GLY A 43 8.71 -23.45 13.90
N GLU A 44 7.60 -22.74 13.69
CA GLU A 44 7.40 -21.88 12.51
C GLU A 44 7.97 -20.48 12.73
N ALA A 45 8.63 -19.92 11.71
CA ALA A 45 9.18 -18.57 11.77
C ALA A 45 8.07 -17.51 11.89
N LEU A 46 8.17 -16.64 12.89
CA LEU A 46 7.26 -15.54 13.11
C LEU A 46 7.48 -14.47 12.05
N ALA A 47 6.41 -14.09 11.36
CA ALA A 47 6.45 -13.07 10.34
C ALA A 47 5.62 -11.86 10.74
N VAL A 48 6.14 -10.67 10.45
CA VAL A 48 5.48 -9.39 10.63
C VAL A 48 5.18 -8.78 9.28
N VAL A 49 4.04 -8.09 9.16
CA VAL A 49 3.70 -7.33 7.97
C VAL A 49 3.80 -5.85 8.32
N LYS A 50 4.60 -5.11 7.56
CA LYS A 50 4.81 -3.68 7.80
C LYS A 50 4.60 -2.89 6.52
N CYS A 51 4.25 -1.61 6.68
CA CYS A 51 4.26 -0.69 5.56
C CYS A 51 5.69 -0.33 5.17
N ARG A 52 6.05 -0.45 3.89
CA ARG A 52 7.37 -0.08 3.39
C ARG A 52 7.73 1.40 3.60
N SER A 53 6.72 2.27 3.69
CA SER A 53 6.93 3.72 3.81
C SER A 53 6.80 4.23 5.24
N CYS A 54 5.92 3.64 6.05
CA CYS A 54 5.72 4.07 7.45
C CYS A 54 6.57 3.28 8.44
N ASP A 55 7.10 2.12 8.04
CA ASP A 55 7.76 1.13 8.90
C ASP A 55 6.94 0.74 10.15
N ALA A 56 5.62 0.86 10.03
CA ALA A 56 4.66 0.63 11.10
C ALA A 56 3.44 -0.12 10.57
N ASP A 57 2.78 -0.85 11.47
CA ASP A 57 1.46 -1.42 11.22
C ASP A 57 0.39 -0.37 11.60
N HIS A 58 -0.27 0.17 10.58
CA HIS A 58 -1.42 1.06 10.73
C HIS A 58 -2.73 0.38 10.30
N GLY A 59 -2.69 -0.94 10.11
CA GLY A 59 -3.72 -1.69 9.40
C GLY A 59 -3.54 -1.67 7.88
N PHE A 60 -4.41 -2.41 7.22
CA PHE A 60 -4.28 -2.71 5.79
C PHE A 60 -5.61 -2.59 5.06
N VAL A 61 -5.54 -2.11 3.82
CA VAL A 61 -6.66 -2.04 2.87
C VAL A 61 -6.32 -2.84 1.62
N THR A 62 -7.33 -3.31 0.89
CA THR A 62 -7.10 -4.02 -0.37
C THR A 62 -6.67 -3.05 -1.46
N GLN A 63 -5.88 -3.54 -2.42
CA GLN A 63 -5.54 -2.77 -3.61
C GLN A 63 -6.79 -2.31 -4.37
N HIS A 64 -7.83 -3.16 -4.45
CA HIS A 64 -9.11 -2.82 -5.06
C HIS A 64 -9.80 -1.62 -4.37
N PHE A 65 -9.75 -1.55 -3.04
CA PHE A 65 -10.29 -0.41 -2.29
C PHE A 65 -9.57 0.89 -2.66
N ILE A 66 -8.23 0.87 -2.72
CA ILE A 66 -7.43 2.04 -3.12
C ILE A 66 -7.72 2.46 -4.55
N GLU A 67 -7.82 1.52 -5.48
CA GLU A 67 -8.13 1.82 -6.87
C GLU A 67 -9.51 2.50 -6.97
N ARG A 68 -10.50 2.03 -6.22
CA ARG A 68 -11.84 2.64 -6.18
C ARG A 68 -11.85 4.03 -5.53
N GLU A 69 -11.21 4.21 -4.39
CA GLU A 69 -11.13 5.52 -3.72
C GLU A 69 -10.31 6.50 -4.54
N ARG A 70 -9.17 6.09 -5.12
CA ARG A 70 -8.45 6.91 -6.09
C ARG A 70 -9.33 7.27 -7.28
N VAL A 71 -10.09 6.35 -7.85
CA VAL A 71 -11.03 6.66 -8.96
C VAL A 71 -12.08 7.69 -8.53
N ARG A 72 -12.57 7.63 -7.29
CA ARG A 72 -13.48 8.64 -6.72
C ARG A 72 -12.78 9.98 -6.51
N ASP A 73 -11.66 10.01 -5.80
CA ASP A 73 -10.87 11.21 -5.56
C ASP A 73 -10.40 11.87 -6.85
N PHE A 74 -9.96 11.08 -7.84
CA PHE A 74 -9.61 11.58 -9.16
C PHE A 74 -10.85 12.04 -9.92
N GLY A 75 -11.97 11.33 -9.81
CA GLY A 75 -13.27 11.75 -10.35
C GLY A 75 -13.67 13.11 -9.81
N ASP A 76 -13.71 13.26 -8.49
CA ASP A 76 -13.98 14.49 -7.77
C ASP A 76 -12.96 15.57 -8.17
N TYR A 77 -11.68 15.25 -8.28
CA TYR A 77 -10.64 16.16 -8.78
C TYR A 77 -10.92 16.62 -10.21
N PHE A 78 -11.33 15.73 -11.12
CA PHE A 78 -11.69 16.09 -12.49
C PHE A 78 -12.96 16.93 -12.54
N GLU A 79 -13.95 16.65 -11.68
CA GLU A 79 -15.18 17.45 -11.58
C GLU A 79 -14.89 18.84 -11.01
N VAL A 80 -14.13 18.93 -9.92
CA VAL A 80 -13.66 20.20 -9.36
C VAL A 80 -12.82 20.96 -10.38
N LYS A 81 -11.87 20.31 -11.06
CA LYS A 81 -11.07 20.94 -12.13
C LYS A 81 -11.96 21.43 -13.27
N ARG A 82 -12.97 20.65 -13.69
CA ARG A 82 -13.92 21.03 -14.74
C ARG A 82 -14.75 22.24 -14.31
N ASP A 83 -15.20 22.28 -13.07
CA ASP A 83 -16.00 23.39 -12.53
C ASP A 83 -15.16 24.65 -12.36
N LEU A 84 -13.92 24.54 -11.88
CA LEU A 84 -12.95 25.65 -11.85
C LEU A 84 -12.67 26.22 -13.25
N ILE A 85 -12.60 25.37 -14.30
CA ILE A 85 -12.47 25.84 -15.70
C ILE A 85 -13.74 26.55 -16.16
N LYS A 86 -14.93 25.98 -15.90
CA LYS A 86 -16.22 26.60 -16.27
C LYS A 86 -16.43 27.95 -15.61
N SER A 87 -16.04 28.07 -14.35
CA SER A 87 -16.10 29.32 -13.57
C SER A 87 -15.00 30.31 -13.95
N GLY A 88 -14.10 29.96 -14.88
CA GLY A 88 -13.00 30.82 -15.32
C GLY A 88 -11.90 31.03 -14.28
N VAL A 89 -11.89 30.25 -13.19
CA VAL A 89 -10.89 30.33 -12.11
C VAL A 89 -9.54 29.83 -12.60
N ILE A 90 -9.52 28.82 -13.47
CA ILE A 90 -8.32 28.30 -14.11
C ILE A 90 -8.52 28.19 -15.63
N GLN A 91 -7.49 28.51 -16.42
CA GLN A 91 -7.54 28.37 -17.88
C GLN A 91 -7.38 26.91 -18.32
N LYS A 92 -7.94 26.54 -19.48
CA LYS A 92 -8.03 25.15 -19.99
C LYS A 92 -6.67 24.50 -20.33
N GLU A 93 -5.57 25.22 -20.20
CA GLU A 93 -4.22 24.75 -20.53
C GLU A 93 -3.46 24.31 -19.29
N MET A 94 -3.71 23.07 -18.85
CA MET A 94 -2.67 22.34 -18.14
C MET A 94 -2.63 20.94 -18.74
N GLN A 95 -1.54 20.68 -19.49
CA GLN A 95 -1.14 19.36 -19.95
C GLN A 95 -1.45 18.34 -18.86
N ALA A 96 -2.20 17.30 -19.23
CA ALA A 96 -2.42 16.16 -18.37
C ALA A 96 -1.08 15.79 -17.76
N CYS A 97 -1.00 15.80 -16.42
CA CYS A 97 0.14 15.27 -15.71
C CYS A 97 0.30 13.85 -16.26
N GLN A 98 1.31 13.63 -17.09
CA GLN A 98 1.58 12.32 -17.66
C GLN A 98 1.93 11.44 -16.47
N LEU A 99 0.94 10.69 -15.98
CA LEU A 99 1.17 9.56 -15.11
C LEU A 99 2.04 8.61 -15.94
N LYS A 100 3.36 8.71 -15.74
CA LYS A 100 4.31 7.75 -16.28
C LYS A 100 3.94 6.39 -15.70
N THR A 101 3.33 5.56 -16.53
CA THR A 101 3.18 4.12 -16.34
C THR A 101 4.53 3.46 -16.20
#